data_AF-A0A4U5M7V6-F1
#
_entry.id   AF-A0A4U5M7V6-F1
#
_cell.length_a   1.000
_cell.length_b   1.000
_cell.length_c   1.000
_cell.angle_alpha   90.00
_cell.angle_beta   90.00
_cell.angle_gamma   90.00
#
_symmetry.space_group_name_H-M   'P 1'
#
loop_
_entity.id
_entity.type
_entity.pdbx_description
1 polymer ?
#
loop_
_entity_poly.entity_id
_entity_poly.type
_entity_poly.pdbx_seq_one_letter_code
_entity_poly.pdbx_strand_id
1 'polypeptide(L)'
;MNNLDIECLEPGELVRILRSIDGEKDLVVEPSLTRHLEKIASMSLLQQHNCSRVQQLHPEVNLVWGENVVHRIYLVQTSVEIAKLISGHIRAEPLKKYSVAYVGDGMTFYKTLEREFEENSVFSSIDLYELQFKDADVEVKVRLDC
;
A
#
# COMPACT_ATOMS: atom_id res chain seq x y z
N MET A 1 24.90 0.50 12.63
CA MET A 1 23.70 -0.06 13.26
C MET A 1 22.52 0.60 12.60
N ASN A 2 21.69 -0.17 11.90
CA ASN A 2 20.28 0.09 11.63
C ASN A 2 19.77 -1.23 11.02
N ASN A 3 19.16 -2.07 11.87
CA ASN A 3 18.36 -3.19 11.40
C ASN A 3 17.15 -2.56 10.72
N LEU A 4 17.06 -2.69 9.40
CA LEU A 4 15.79 -2.59 8.70
C LEU A 4 15.06 -3.89 9.05
N ASP A 5 14.29 -3.86 10.13
CA ASP A 5 13.39 -4.95 10.49
C ASP A 5 12.28 -4.99 9.42
N ILE A 6 12.54 -5.68 8.32
CA ILE A 6 11.54 -6.06 7.33
C ILE A 6 10.71 -7.16 8.00
N GLU A 7 9.67 -6.77 8.72
CA GLU A 7 8.70 -7.71 9.26
C GLU A 7 7.90 -8.29 8.07
N CYS A 8 8.02 -9.60 7.83
CA CYS A 8 7.24 -10.32 6.81
C CYS A 8 5.77 -10.42 7.24
N LEU A 9 4.95 -9.57 6.63
CA LEU A 9 3.55 -9.32 6.94
C LEU A 9 2.45 -10.27 6.36
N GLU A 10 1.62 -11.00 7.12
CA GLU A 10 0.38 -11.77 6.72
C GLU A 10 -0.85 -10.91 6.25
N PRO A 11 -1.96 -11.51 5.72
CA PRO A 11 -3.15 -10.78 5.25
C PRO A 11 -3.83 -9.88 6.30
N GLY A 12 -3.63 -10.17 7.59
CA GLY A 12 -4.07 -9.33 8.70
C GLY A 12 -3.27 -8.02 8.83
N GLU A 13 -2.11 -7.86 8.20
CA GLU A 13 -1.28 -6.69 8.46
C GLU A 13 -1.69 -5.42 7.77
N LEU A 14 -2.34 -5.48 6.61
CA LEU A 14 -2.95 -4.26 6.11
C LEU A 14 -3.90 -3.69 7.18
N VAL A 15 -4.72 -4.54 7.80
CA VAL A 15 -5.61 -4.12 8.90
C VAL A 15 -4.83 -3.65 10.13
N ARG A 16 -3.68 -4.26 10.46
CA ARG A 16 -2.85 -3.82 11.60
C ARG A 16 -2.22 -2.44 11.35
N ILE A 17 -1.72 -2.18 10.14
CA ILE A 17 -1.23 -0.86 9.71
C ILE A 17 -2.36 0.16 9.77
N LEU A 18 -3.54 -0.17 9.22
CA LEU A 18 -4.69 0.73 9.26
C LEU A 18 -5.13 1.07 10.70
N ARG A 19 -4.99 0.11 11.62
CA ARG A 19 -5.35 0.28 13.04
C ARG A 19 -4.30 1.05 13.85
N SER A 20 -3.03 1.03 13.48
CA SER A 20 -1.98 1.76 14.20
C SER A 20 -1.99 3.27 13.92
N ILE A 21 -2.73 3.70 12.91
CA ILE A 21 -2.84 5.09 12.49
C ILE A 21 -4.18 5.65 12.99
N ASP A 22 -4.12 6.61 13.90
CA ASP A 22 -5.29 7.35 14.34
C ASP A 22 -5.73 8.38 13.30
N GLY A 23 -7.04 8.64 13.23
CA GLY A 23 -7.62 9.64 12.32
C GLY A 23 -8.00 9.12 10.93
N GLU A 24 -8.45 10.05 10.09
CA GLU A 24 -9.00 9.78 8.75
C GLU A 24 -7.87 9.50 7.74
N LYS A 25 -8.08 8.47 6.91
CA LYS A 25 -7.09 7.93 5.98
C LYS A 25 -7.61 7.85 4.56
N ASP A 26 -6.75 8.14 3.61
CA ASP A 26 -6.96 7.76 2.20
C ASP A 26 -6.17 6.46 1.94
N LEU A 27 -6.85 5.43 1.44
CA LEU A 27 -6.23 4.22 0.92
C LEU A 27 -6.18 4.30 -0.61
N VAL A 28 -4.98 4.22 -1.16
CA VAL A 28 -4.71 4.26 -2.59
C VAL A 28 -4.16 2.91 -3.01
N VAL A 29 -4.75 2.28 -4.02
CA VAL A 29 -4.50 0.87 -4.36
C VAL A 29 -4.08 0.75 -5.81
N GLU A 30 -2.97 0.08 -6.08
CA GLU A 30 -2.61 -0.25 -7.45
C GLU A 30 -3.68 -1.18 -8.08
N PRO A 31 -4.08 -0.97 -9.35
CA PRO A 31 -5.10 -1.78 -9.99
C PRO A 31 -4.87 -3.30 -9.90
N SER A 32 -3.61 -3.75 -10.03
CA SER A 32 -3.19 -5.15 -9.91
C SER A 32 -3.53 -5.78 -8.55
N LEU A 33 -3.61 -4.96 -7.49
CA LEU A 33 -3.86 -5.40 -6.12
C LEU A 33 -5.31 -5.24 -5.67
N THR A 34 -6.18 -4.65 -6.50
CA THR A 34 -7.59 -4.40 -6.10
C THR A 34 -8.32 -5.70 -5.74
N ARG A 35 -8.17 -6.77 -6.55
CA ARG A 35 -8.78 -8.07 -6.27
C ARG A 35 -8.21 -8.74 -5.02
N HIS A 36 -6.93 -8.52 -4.73
CA HIS A 36 -6.30 -9.05 -3.52
C HIS A 36 -6.85 -8.34 -2.29
N LEU A 37 -6.97 -7.01 -2.34
CA LEU A 37 -7.59 -6.21 -1.29
C LEU A 37 -9.01 -6.68 -0.99
N GLU A 38 -9.85 -6.87 -2.01
CA GLU A 38 -11.25 -7.29 -1.84
C GLU A 38 -11.40 -8.65 -1.15
N LYS A 39 -10.42 -9.55 -1.31
CA LYS A 39 -10.40 -10.84 -0.61
C LYS A 39 -10.10 -10.72 0.89
N ILE A 40 -9.30 -9.72 1.28
CA ILE A 40 -8.77 -9.61 2.66
C ILE A 40 -9.46 -8.51 3.48
N ALA A 41 -10.09 -7.54 2.81
CA ALA A 41 -10.76 -6.43 3.45
C ALA A 41 -11.98 -5.97 2.65
N SER A 42 -13.16 -6.09 3.25
CA SER A 42 -14.37 -5.48 2.72
C SER A 42 -14.32 -3.96 2.86
N MET A 43 -15.08 -3.23 2.02
CA MET A 43 -15.23 -1.77 2.16
C MET A 43 -15.74 -1.36 3.55
N SER A 44 -16.63 -2.15 4.16
CA SER A 44 -17.10 -1.91 5.52
C SER A 44 -16.00 -2.01 6.57
N LEU A 45 -15.09 -2.99 6.44
CA LEU A 45 -13.94 -3.13 7.32
C LEU A 45 -12.97 -1.95 7.16
N LEU A 46 -12.69 -1.53 5.93
CA LEU A 46 -11.84 -0.37 5.65
C LEU A 46 -12.42 0.91 6.27
N GLN A 47 -13.73 1.11 6.15
CA GLN A 47 -14.43 2.23 6.79
C GLN A 47 -14.39 2.19 8.31
N GLN A 48 -14.50 0.99 8.93
CA GLN A 48 -14.34 0.83 10.38
C GLN A 48 -12.94 1.25 10.88
N HIS A 49 -11.94 1.22 10.01
CA HIS A 49 -10.59 1.71 10.28
C HIS A 49 -10.36 3.15 9.79
N ASN A 50 -11.42 3.93 9.54
CA ASN A 50 -11.36 5.32 9.07
C ASN A 50 -10.66 5.53 7.71
N CYS A 51 -10.66 4.52 6.85
CA CYS A 51 -10.37 4.73 5.43
C CYS A 51 -11.60 5.37 4.78
N SER A 52 -11.67 6.70 4.78
CA SER A 52 -12.81 7.44 4.24
C SER A 52 -12.88 7.34 2.71
N ARG A 53 -11.73 7.14 2.08
CA ARG A 53 -11.61 6.94 0.64
C ARG A 53 -10.73 5.74 0.32
N VAL A 54 -11.20 4.95 -0.64
CA VAL A 54 -10.42 3.91 -1.30
C VAL A 54 -10.45 4.22 -2.78
N GLN A 55 -9.29 4.39 -3.41
CA GLN A 55 -9.18 4.79 -4.81
C GLN A 55 -8.00 4.12 -5.51
N GLN A 56 -8.10 3.97 -6.83
CA GLN A 56 -7.05 3.31 -7.60
C GLN A 56 -5.93 4.26 -8.00
N LEU A 57 -4.69 3.80 -7.89
CA LEU A 57 -3.50 4.51 -8.35
C LEU A 57 -3.38 4.37 -9.87
N HIS A 58 -3.83 5.37 -10.61
CA HIS A 58 -3.69 5.42 -12.08
C HIS A 58 -2.84 6.63 -12.49
N PRO A 59 -1.82 6.46 -13.36
CA PRO A 59 -1.00 7.58 -13.83
C PRO A 59 -1.79 8.67 -14.57
N GLU A 60 -2.90 8.28 -15.21
CA GLU A 60 -3.74 9.18 -16.03
C GLU A 60 -4.89 9.81 -15.25
N VAL A 61 -5.11 9.38 -14.00
CA VAL A 61 -6.25 9.82 -13.18
C VAL A 61 -5.74 10.54 -11.95
N ASN A 62 -6.15 11.80 -11.81
CA ASN A 62 -5.86 12.55 -10.60
C ASN A 62 -6.62 11.97 -9.42
N LEU A 63 -5.90 11.68 -8.36
CA LEU A 63 -6.47 11.25 -7.09
C LEU A 63 -7.22 12.42 -6.44
N VAL A 64 -8.33 12.09 -5.78
CA VAL A 64 -9.08 13.05 -4.96
C VAL A 64 -8.68 12.82 -3.52
N TRP A 65 -8.20 13.85 -2.85
CA TRP A 65 -7.75 13.76 -1.45
C TRP A 65 -8.84 14.22 -0.50
N GLY A 66 -8.98 13.53 0.64
CA GLY A 66 -9.84 14.01 1.72
C GLY A 66 -9.24 15.23 2.42
N GLU A 67 -10.06 16.23 2.72
CA GLU A 67 -9.60 17.48 3.35
C GLU A 67 -9.03 17.23 4.76
N ASN A 68 -9.71 16.38 5.54
CA ASN A 68 -9.36 16.06 6.93
C ASN A 68 -8.46 14.82 7.08
N VAL A 69 -8.01 14.25 5.96
CA VAL A 69 -7.15 13.06 5.97
C VAL A 69 -5.80 13.38 6.56
N VAL A 70 -5.38 12.63 7.57
CA VAL A 70 -4.10 12.81 8.25
C VAL A 70 -3.00 11.93 7.64
N HIS A 71 -3.37 10.84 6.98
CA HIS A 71 -2.43 9.85 6.46
C HIS A 71 -2.90 9.26 5.13
N ARG A 72 -1.99 9.17 4.16
CA ARG A 72 -2.21 8.52 2.86
C ARG A 72 -1.41 7.23 2.77
N ILE A 73 -2.11 6.12 2.57
CA ILE A 73 -1.49 4.79 2.49
C ILE A 73 -1.62 4.26 1.08
N TYR A 74 -0.50 3.82 0.51
CA TYR A 74 -0.42 3.25 -0.83
C TYR A 74 -0.22 1.74 -0.73
N LEU A 75 -1.12 0.98 -1.32
CA LEU A 75 -0.98 -0.47 -1.51
C LEU A 75 -0.54 -0.73 -2.95
N VAL A 76 0.72 -1.10 -3.17
CA VAL A 76 1.30 -1.15 -4.53
C VAL A 76 2.16 -2.39 -4.77
N GLN A 77 2.26 -2.80 -6.02
CA GLN A 77 3.41 -3.55 -6.50
C GLN A 77 4.54 -2.56 -6.76
N THR A 78 5.74 -2.97 -6.39
CA THR A 78 6.94 -2.15 -6.51
C THR A 78 7.34 -1.91 -7.96
N SER A 79 7.30 -0.65 -8.40
CA SER A 79 7.86 -0.19 -9.67
C SER A 79 8.41 1.23 -9.57
N VAL A 80 9.33 1.57 -10.48
CA VAL A 80 9.91 2.91 -10.57
C VAL A 80 8.85 3.97 -10.89
N GLU A 81 7.91 3.65 -11.79
CA GLU A 81 6.84 4.57 -12.20
C GLU A 81 5.93 4.92 -11.02
N ILE A 82 5.56 3.92 -10.22
CA ILE A 82 4.76 4.09 -9.02
C ILE A 82 5.51 4.91 -7.97
N ALA A 83 6.79 4.63 -7.74
CA ALA A 83 7.61 5.40 -6.81
C ALA A 83 7.69 6.89 -7.20
N LYS A 84 7.85 7.19 -8.49
CA LYS A 84 7.86 8.58 -9.02
C LYS A 84 6.51 9.26 -8.83
N LEU A 85 5.42 8.55 -9.08
CA LEU A 85 4.07 9.08 -8.88
C LEU A 85 3.81 9.43 -7.41
N ILE A 86 4.13 8.52 -6.50
CA ILE A 86 4.01 8.72 -5.04
C ILE A 86 4.89 9.88 -4.59
N SER A 87 6.13 9.97 -5.10
CA SER A 87 7.04 11.09 -4.82
C SER A 87 6.45 12.44 -5.27
N GLY A 88 5.72 12.46 -6.39
CA GLY A 88 4.95 13.63 -6.83
C GLY A 88 3.90 14.05 -5.81
N HIS A 89 3.12 13.10 -5.30
CA HIS A 89 2.08 13.36 -4.29
C HIS A 89 2.65 13.86 -2.96
N ILE A 90 3.80 13.33 -2.52
CA ILE A 90 4.47 13.78 -1.29
C ILE A 90 4.96 15.23 -1.45
N ARG A 91 5.60 15.54 -2.58
CA ARG A 91 6.08 16.92 -2.84
C ARG A 91 4.96 17.93 -2.96
N ALA A 92 3.78 17.52 -3.44
CA ALA A 92 2.61 18.39 -3.52
C ALA A 92 2.06 18.76 -2.12
N GLU A 93 2.11 17.84 -1.16
CA GLU A 93 1.57 18.04 0.20
C GLU A 93 2.51 17.52 1.31
N PRO A 94 3.70 18.12 1.48
CA PRO A 94 4.78 17.56 2.30
C PRO A 94 4.49 17.52 3.81
N LEU A 95 3.39 18.14 4.26
CA LEU A 95 2.98 18.14 5.67
C LEU A 95 2.09 16.93 6.04
N LYS A 96 1.60 16.16 5.06
CA LYS A 96 0.82 14.95 5.31
C LYS A 96 1.73 13.77 5.65
N LYS A 97 1.17 12.74 6.28
CA LYS A 97 1.86 11.47 6.53
C LYS A 97 1.60 10.50 5.39
N TYR A 98 2.63 9.73 5.05
CA TYR A 98 2.62 8.82 3.91
C TYR A 98 3.17 7.46 4.31
N SER A 99 2.53 6.41 3.84
CA SER A 99 3.08 5.05 3.94
C SER A 99 2.87 4.30 2.64
N VAL A 100 3.82 3.43 2.32
CA VAL A 100 3.71 2.46 1.24
C VAL A 100 3.72 1.07 1.84
N ALA A 101 2.61 0.37 1.70
CA ALA A 101 2.52 -1.06 1.88
C ALA A 101 2.74 -1.72 0.51
N TYR A 102 3.93 -2.27 0.30
CA TYR A 102 4.29 -2.87 -0.98
C TYR A 102 4.18 -4.39 -0.95
N VAL A 103 3.87 -4.98 -2.10
CA VAL A 103 3.75 -6.42 -2.29
C VAL A 103 4.80 -6.87 -3.30
N GLY A 104 5.69 -7.76 -2.89
CA GLY A 104 6.73 -8.30 -3.76
C GLY A 104 7.75 -9.16 -3.04
N ASP A 105 8.58 -9.83 -3.84
CA ASP A 105 9.47 -10.89 -3.37
C ASP A 105 10.85 -10.31 -2.99
N GLY A 106 10.95 -9.71 -1.81
CA GLY A 106 12.21 -9.46 -1.11
C GLY A 106 12.99 -8.17 -1.43
N MET A 107 14.25 -8.14 -0.98
CA MET A 107 15.12 -6.94 -0.87
C MET A 107 15.31 -6.14 -2.17
N THR A 108 15.18 -6.75 -3.35
CA THR A 108 15.39 -6.07 -4.64
C THR A 108 14.33 -4.98 -4.87
N PHE A 109 13.10 -5.26 -4.47
CA PHE A 109 11.99 -4.34 -4.63
C PHE A 109 12.02 -3.19 -3.62
N TYR A 110 12.35 -3.49 -2.37
CA TYR A 110 12.65 -2.48 -1.35
C TYR A 110 13.72 -1.47 -1.84
N LYS A 111 14.86 -1.97 -2.36
CA LYS A 111 15.94 -1.11 -2.88
C LYS A 111 15.53 -0.23 -4.04
N THR A 112 14.56 -0.67 -4.85
CA THR A 112 14.03 0.12 -5.96
C THR A 112 13.21 1.30 -5.42
N LEU A 113 12.32 1.04 -4.46
CA LEU A 113 11.53 2.10 -3.81
C LEU A 113 12.42 3.07 -3.04
N GLU A 114 13.32 2.56 -2.19
CA GLU A 114 14.24 3.36 -1.38
C GLU A 114 15.05 4.31 -2.27
N ARG A 115 15.72 3.77 -3.30
CA ARG A 115 16.51 4.58 -4.23
C ARG A 115 15.68 5.66 -4.92
N GLU A 116 14.52 5.33 -5.44
CA GLU A 116 13.67 6.30 -6.14
C GLU A 116 13.15 7.39 -5.18
N PHE A 117 12.80 7.03 -3.94
CA PHE A 117 12.39 7.99 -2.92
C PHE A 117 13.55 8.87 -2.44
N GLU A 118 14.77 8.34 -2.37
CA GLU A 118 15.98 9.13 -2.09
C GLU A 118 16.30 10.10 -3.22
N GLU A 119 16.29 9.63 -4.47
CA GLU A 119 16.53 10.47 -5.67
C GLU A 119 15.50 11.60 -5.79
N ASN A 120 14.28 11.39 -5.29
CA ASN A 120 13.23 12.41 -5.24
C ASN A 120 13.20 13.22 -3.93
N SER A 121 14.13 12.98 -2.99
CA SER A 121 14.23 13.67 -1.69
C SER A 121 12.99 13.53 -0.79
N VAL A 122 12.28 12.40 -0.88
CA VAL A 122 11.06 12.12 -0.10
C VAL A 122 11.20 10.93 0.84
N PHE A 123 12.32 10.20 0.83
CA PHE A 123 12.51 8.99 1.63
C PHE A 123 12.27 9.18 3.12
N SER A 124 12.66 10.32 3.71
CA SER A 124 12.42 10.63 5.13
C SER A 124 10.96 10.99 5.46
N SER A 125 10.10 11.14 4.46
CA SER A 125 8.70 11.55 4.59
C SER A 125 7.72 10.40 4.39
N ILE A 126 8.22 9.18 4.21
CA ILE A 126 7.42 8.02 3.86
C ILE A 126 7.86 6.77 4.64
N ASP A 127 6.90 6.08 5.24
CA ASP A 127 7.13 4.78 5.89
C ASP A 127 6.91 3.63 4.90
N LEU A 128 7.76 2.61 4.91
CA LEU A 128 7.67 1.46 4.02
C LEU A 128 7.32 0.19 4.81
N TYR A 129 6.35 -0.59 4.31
CA TYR A 129 5.90 -1.85 4.88
C TYR A 129 5.89 -2.93 3.78
N GLU A 130 6.49 -4.08 4.06
CA GLU A 130 6.41 -5.24 3.19
C GLU A 130 5.18 -6.08 3.53
N LEU A 131 4.34 -6.35 2.53
CA LEU A 131 3.21 -7.26 2.64
C LEU A 131 3.47 -8.53 1.83
N GLN A 132 3.18 -9.67 2.43
CA GLN A 132 3.16 -10.95 1.75
C GLN A 132 1.73 -11.42 1.57
N PHE A 133 1.25 -11.43 0.33
CA PHE A 133 0.05 -12.18 0.02
C PHE A 133 0.40 -13.66 -0.05
N LYS A 134 0.12 -14.37 1.05
CA LYS A 134 -0.08 -15.81 0.96
C LYS A 134 -1.36 -16.01 0.18
N ASP A 135 -1.30 -16.64 -0.99
CA ASP A 135 -2.48 -16.98 -1.77
C ASP A 135 -3.50 -17.69 -0.85
N ALA A 136 -4.57 -16.99 -0.51
CA ALA A 136 -5.77 -17.62 0.00
C ALA A 136 -6.50 -18.21 -1.22
N ASP A 137 -6.48 -19.55 -1.27
CA ASP A 137 -7.17 -20.47 -2.18
C ASP A 137 -6.54 -20.72 -3.56
N VAL A 138 -5.65 -21.73 -3.61
CA VAL A 138 -5.65 -22.68 -4.72
C VAL A 138 -6.89 -23.57 -4.55
N GLU A 139 -7.99 -23.20 -5.20
CA GLU A 139 -9.08 -24.15 -5.49
C GLU A 139 -8.56 -25.15 -6.53
N VAL A 140 -8.07 -26.31 -6.09
CA VAL A 140 -7.89 -27.44 -7.01
C VAL A 140 -9.29 -27.90 -7.41
N LYS A 141 -9.69 -27.59 -8.64
CA LYS A 141 -10.89 -28.11 -9.27
C LYS A 141 -11.00 -29.62 -9.03
N VAL A 142 -12.08 -30.04 -8.39
CA VAL A 142 -12.51 -31.43 -8.32
C VAL A 142 -12.68 -31.94 -9.76
N ARG A 143 -11.92 -32.97 -10.13
CA ARG A 143 -12.31 -33.88 -11.22
C ARG A 143 -13.06 -35.04 -10.58
N LEU A 144 -14.38 -34.97 -10.64
CA LEU A 144 -15.24 -36.16 -10.61
C LEU A 144 -15.60 -36.42 -12.06
N ASP A 145 -14.94 -37.39 -12.67
CA ASP A 145 -15.48 -38.15 -13.78
C ASP A 145 -15.22 -39.64 -13.45
N CYS A 146 -16.26 -40.43 -13.66
CA CYS A 146 -16.47 -41.79 -13.16
C CYS A 146 -15.47 -42.83 -13.69
#